data_AF-A0A8S9TCX0-F1
#
_entry.id   AF-A0A8S9TCX0-F1
#
_cell.length_a   1.000
_cell.length_b   1.000
_cell.length_c   1.000
_cell.angle_alpha   90.00
_cell.angle_beta   90.00
_cell.angle_gamma   90.00
#
_symmetry.space_group_name_H-M   'P 1'
#
loop_
_entity.id
_entity.type
_entity.pdbx_description
1 polymer ?
#
loop_
_entity_poly.entity_id
_entity_poly.type
_entity_poly.pdbx_seq_one_letter_code
_entity_poly.pdbx_strand_id
1 'polypeptide(L)'
;MESSESNDIDLDIVIPSRILFPTMVYSIPQNQLEVNAPIKLNVRVVQKNSNSLTLNRFQPFIPELLTPDGQILPGDLIREEVVINDRQNRLFGFNQRKEFKWWRIRHNAATLFSLKAKLFWQNSSLKLKITTLPDDNQSSVSPKYFWYFDVLEAKTYQLRFILNIDGETTLSGESDIGQQSTAPHPPSEMLATPWLNLRLVQPLSTDNCAVEVDGVLFKIEMPESVLNIPPRWWNIPFLGTRNKTDVKLGIRITNNTSTALRFYQAGSIEVTLISDDGQEINSTSEPIRLIHKKFNYYLLQPGENALINLDGMLFWDSGQLQLAIPNKSRNYFDGKGAFDYFLDLKPGKSYQIQLRYRVSERAKLVEEELLEKIWTGWIALPFIEFRLSNY
;
A
#
# COMPACT_ATOMS: atom_id res chain seq x y z
N MET A 1 10.16 24.30 2.91
CA MET A 1 8.80 24.32 3.48
C MET A 1 8.90 23.61 4.81
N GLU A 2 8.78 24.37 5.89
CA GLU A 2 8.82 23.86 7.25
C GLU A 2 7.49 23.17 7.53
N SER A 3 7.53 21.97 8.13
CA SER A 3 6.34 21.36 8.72
C SER A 3 5.74 22.36 9.69
N SER A 4 4.43 22.58 9.62
CA SER A 4 3.73 23.41 10.62
C SER A 4 3.77 22.66 11.95
N GLU A 5 4.80 22.91 12.75
CA GLU A 5 4.84 22.49 14.14
C GLU A 5 3.86 23.39 14.90
N SER A 6 2.58 22.99 14.98
CA SER A 6 1.73 23.51 16.04
C SER A 6 2.12 22.78 17.32
N ASN A 7 2.29 23.57 18.39
CA ASN A 7 2.68 23.21 19.76
C ASN A 7 2.55 21.70 20.13
N ASP A 8 3.52 20.91 19.64
CA ASP A 8 3.83 19.53 20.04
C ASP A 8 3.05 18.37 19.39
N ILE A 9 2.37 18.60 18.26
CA ILE A 9 1.79 17.53 17.44
C ILE A 9 2.43 17.54 16.06
N ASP A 10 2.92 16.38 15.63
CA ASP A 10 3.58 16.21 14.34
C ASP A 10 2.80 15.22 13.48
N LEU A 11 2.52 15.61 12.25
CA LEU A 11 1.74 14.84 11.29
C LEU A 11 2.62 14.57 10.07
N ASP A 12 2.88 13.29 9.79
CA ASP A 12 3.76 12.88 8.70
C ASP A 12 3.09 11.81 7.84
N ILE A 13 3.35 11.80 6.53
CA ILE A 13 3.05 10.61 5.73
C ILE A 13 4.19 9.65 5.99
N VAL A 14 3.89 8.43 6.44
CA VAL A 14 4.91 7.37 6.58
C VAL A 14 5.33 6.87 5.22
N ILE A 15 6.14 7.69 4.61
CA ILE A 15 7.16 7.32 3.68
C ILE A 15 8.32 6.84 4.56
N PRO A 16 9.20 5.93 4.12
CA PRO A 16 10.48 5.74 4.81
C PRO A 16 11.17 7.10 4.97
N SER A 17 11.07 7.66 6.17
CA SER A 17 11.28 9.06 6.49
C SER A 17 12.72 9.45 6.14
N ARG A 18 12.92 10.69 5.66
CA ARG A 18 14.21 11.27 5.21
C ARG A 18 14.72 10.85 3.83
N ILE A 19 13.87 10.60 2.84
CA ILE A 19 14.40 10.57 1.44
C ILE A 19 14.51 12.04 1.06
N LEU A 20 15.65 12.50 0.53
CA LEU A 20 15.80 13.89 0.07
C LEU A 20 14.72 14.26 -0.96
N PHE A 21 14.19 13.27 -1.69
CA PHE A 21 13.02 13.35 -2.56
C PHE A 21 12.20 12.05 -2.49
N PRO A 22 11.33 11.87 -1.50
CA PRO A 22 10.51 10.67 -1.41
C PRO A 22 9.54 10.68 -2.58
N THR A 23 9.76 9.82 -3.56
CA THR A 23 8.87 9.69 -4.71
C THR A 23 8.22 8.31 -4.64
N MET A 24 6.90 8.30 -4.45
CA MET A 24 6.09 7.11 -4.63
C MET A 24 5.75 7.00 -6.11
N VAL A 25 6.14 5.90 -6.73
CA VAL A 25 5.87 5.65 -8.13
C VAL A 25 4.81 4.58 -8.26
N TYR A 26 3.70 4.93 -8.91
CA TYR A 26 2.63 4.00 -9.23
C TYR A 26 2.46 3.88 -10.73
N SER A 27 2.42 2.64 -11.21
CA SER A 27 1.99 2.35 -12.57
C SER A 27 0.52 2.69 -12.74
N ILE A 28 0.20 3.37 -13.84
CA ILE A 28 -1.16 3.63 -14.25
C ILE A 28 -1.79 2.29 -14.67
N PRO A 29 -2.96 1.91 -14.12
CA PRO A 29 -3.65 0.69 -14.53
C PRO A 29 -4.03 0.76 -16.01
N GLN A 30 -4.24 -0.39 -16.65
CA GLN A 30 -4.76 -0.42 -18.01
C GLN A 30 -6.13 0.27 -18.07
N ASN A 31 -6.40 0.99 -19.16
CA ASN A 31 -7.70 1.64 -19.38
C ASN A 31 -8.77 0.59 -19.75
N GLN A 32 -9.20 -0.14 -18.74
CA GLN A 32 -10.22 -1.18 -18.81
C GLN A 32 -11.20 -1.00 -17.64
N LEU A 33 -12.44 -1.43 -17.86
CA LEU A 33 -13.45 -1.41 -16.82
C LEU A 33 -13.01 -2.31 -15.65
N GLU A 34 -13.28 -1.89 -14.42
CA GLU A 34 -12.98 -2.63 -13.17
C GLU A 34 -11.49 -2.79 -12.80
N VAL A 35 -10.58 -2.60 -13.74
CA VAL A 35 -9.13 -2.60 -13.46
C VAL A 35 -8.77 -1.36 -12.65
N ASN A 36 -8.21 -1.58 -11.47
CA ASN A 36 -7.74 -0.53 -10.58
C ASN A 36 -6.39 -0.90 -9.98
N ALA A 37 -5.61 0.11 -9.63
CA ALA A 37 -4.35 -0.05 -8.92
C ALA A 37 -4.52 0.44 -7.48
N PRO A 38 -4.73 -0.47 -6.50
CA PRO A 38 -4.80 -0.09 -5.09
C PRO A 38 -3.49 0.53 -4.61
N ILE A 39 -3.66 1.56 -3.79
CA ILE A 39 -2.62 2.36 -3.17
C ILE A 39 -2.86 2.31 -1.67
N LYS A 40 -1.81 1.98 -0.91
CA LYS A 40 -1.86 2.00 0.56
C LYS A 40 -1.07 3.20 1.05
N LEU A 41 -1.75 4.19 1.61
CA LEU A 41 -1.15 5.40 2.16
C LEU A 41 -1.13 5.26 3.68
N ASN A 42 0.00 5.58 4.32
CA ASN A 42 0.08 5.53 5.77
C ASN A 42 0.37 6.94 6.29
N VAL A 43 -0.43 7.42 7.22
CA VAL A 43 -0.26 8.71 7.89
C VAL A 43 0.07 8.44 9.35
N ARG A 44 1.13 9.03 9.87
CA ARG A 44 1.58 8.93 11.25
C ARG A 44 1.30 10.23 11.96
N VAL A 45 0.60 10.11 13.09
CA VAL A 45 0.44 11.21 14.03
C VAL A 45 1.34 10.93 15.22
N VAL A 46 2.21 11.88 15.55
CA VAL A 46 3.13 11.82 16.68
C VAL A 46 2.75 12.89 17.68
N GLN A 47 2.44 12.46 18.90
CA GLN A 47 2.18 13.35 20.01
C GLN A 47 3.48 13.55 20.81
N LYS A 48 4.13 14.70 20.68
CA LYS A 48 5.37 15.02 21.42
C LYS A 48 5.08 15.55 22.83
N ASN A 49 3.87 16.03 23.08
CA ASN A 49 3.47 16.60 24.36
C ASN A 49 3.11 15.57 25.44
N SER A 50 3.09 16.02 26.71
CA SER A 50 2.68 15.19 27.87
C SER A 50 1.20 14.81 27.88
N ASN A 51 0.36 15.55 27.13
CA ASN A 51 -1.07 15.28 27.03
C ASN A 51 -1.35 14.27 25.90
N SER A 52 -2.30 13.35 26.13
CA SER A 52 -2.74 12.45 25.05
C SER A 52 -3.68 13.18 24.10
N LEU A 53 -3.46 13.01 22.80
CA LEU A 53 -4.37 13.48 21.76
C LEU A 53 -5.50 12.46 21.57
N THR A 54 -6.74 12.95 21.49
CA THR A 54 -7.91 12.10 21.25
C THR A 54 -8.53 12.51 19.94
N LEU A 55 -8.52 11.60 18.96
CA LEU A 55 -9.15 11.81 17.66
C LEU A 55 -10.48 11.05 17.60
N ASN A 56 -11.48 11.67 16.98
CA ASN A 56 -12.69 10.94 16.61
C ASN A 56 -12.31 9.83 15.61
N ARG A 57 -12.84 8.61 15.75
CA ARG A 57 -12.62 7.53 14.77
C ARG A 57 -13.17 7.88 13.38
N PHE A 58 -14.10 8.83 13.31
CA PHE A 58 -14.63 9.40 12.08
C PHE A 58 -13.94 10.71 11.68
N GLN A 59 -12.81 11.06 12.31
CA GLN A 59 -12.03 12.23 11.92
C GLN A 59 -11.49 12.03 10.51
N PRO A 60 -11.89 12.86 9.53
CA PRO A 60 -11.43 12.71 8.16
C PRO A 60 -9.99 13.20 8.00
N PHE A 61 -9.22 12.48 7.18
CA PHE A 61 -8.02 13.01 6.55
C PHE A 61 -8.43 13.63 5.22
N ILE A 62 -8.08 14.90 5.02
CA ILE A 62 -8.37 15.66 3.80
C ILE A 62 -7.12 15.62 2.93
N PRO A 63 -7.10 14.85 1.83
CA PRO A 63 -5.99 14.87 0.90
C PRO A 63 -6.00 16.17 0.09
N GLU A 64 -4.83 16.68 -0.21
CA GLU A 64 -4.61 17.69 -1.23
C GLU A 64 -3.59 17.18 -2.24
N LEU A 65 -3.85 17.46 -3.52
CA LEU A 65 -3.01 17.02 -4.62
C LEU A 65 -2.54 18.25 -5.41
N LEU A 66 -1.25 18.48 -5.45
CA LEU A 66 -0.61 19.56 -6.20
C LEU A 66 -0.15 19.04 -7.56
N THR A 67 -0.43 19.78 -8.62
CA THR A 67 0.09 19.54 -9.97
C THR A 67 1.58 19.92 -10.09
N PRO A 68 2.28 19.47 -11.15
CA PRO A 68 3.67 19.90 -11.42
C PRO A 68 3.87 21.42 -11.52
N ASP A 69 2.86 22.18 -11.95
CA ASP A 69 2.89 23.64 -12.05
C ASP A 69 2.49 24.36 -10.75
N GLY A 70 2.27 23.61 -9.66
CA GLY A 70 2.03 24.16 -8.33
C GLY A 70 0.57 24.55 -8.05
N GLN A 71 -0.39 24.08 -8.86
CA GLN A 71 -1.81 24.29 -8.63
C GLN A 71 -2.40 23.16 -7.79
N ILE A 72 -3.27 23.49 -6.83
CA ILE A 72 -3.99 22.48 -6.06
C ILE A 72 -5.15 21.99 -6.92
N LEU A 73 -5.19 20.68 -7.19
CA LEU A 73 -6.32 20.03 -7.85
C LEU A 73 -7.51 19.99 -6.90
N PRO A 74 -8.70 20.41 -7.35
CA PRO A 74 -9.91 20.28 -6.55
C PRO A 74 -10.20 18.79 -6.33
N GLY A 75 -10.37 18.40 -5.07
CA GLY A 75 -10.85 17.08 -4.69
C GLY A 75 -12.34 17.13 -4.38
N ASP A 76 -13.12 16.23 -4.99
CA ASP A 76 -14.55 16.12 -4.73
C ASP A 76 -14.81 15.11 -3.61
N LEU A 77 -15.49 15.54 -2.55
CA LEU A 77 -15.95 14.66 -1.49
C LEU A 77 -17.26 13.99 -1.91
N ILE A 78 -17.19 12.72 -2.32
CA ILE A 78 -18.34 11.96 -2.79
C ILE A 78 -18.73 10.90 -1.77
N ARG A 79 -20.03 10.81 -1.52
CA ARG A 79 -20.63 9.69 -0.79
C ARG A 79 -20.96 8.58 -1.79
N GLU A 80 -20.34 7.41 -1.63
CA GLU A 80 -20.70 6.24 -2.43
C GLU A 80 -22.05 5.74 -1.93
N GLU A 81 -23.09 5.91 -2.75
CA GLU A 81 -24.36 5.26 -2.50
C GLU A 81 -24.11 3.76 -2.57
N VAL A 82 -24.21 3.11 -1.41
CA VAL A 82 -24.15 1.66 -1.37
C VAL A 82 -25.35 1.18 -2.17
N VAL A 83 -25.10 0.63 -3.36
CA VAL A 83 -26.11 -0.11 -4.12
C VAL A 83 -26.36 -1.40 -3.33
N ILE A 84 -27.10 -1.28 -2.23
CA ILE A 84 -27.58 -2.42 -1.47
C ILE A 84 -28.63 -3.05 -2.39
N ASN A 85 -28.27 -4.16 -3.04
CA ASN A 85 -29.26 -5.00 -3.70
C ASN A 85 -30.32 -5.37 -2.66
N ASP A 86 -31.48 -4.75 -2.78
CA ASP A 86 -32.46 -4.50 -1.72
C ASP A 86 -33.26 -5.74 -1.27
N ARG A 87 -32.72 -6.95 -1.48
CA ARG A 87 -33.46 -8.21 -1.25
C ARG A 87 -33.17 -8.91 0.08
N GLN A 88 -32.24 -8.41 0.90
CA GLN A 88 -31.94 -9.04 2.21
C GLN A 88 -31.85 -8.08 3.40
N ASN A 89 -32.42 -6.87 3.31
CA ASN A 89 -32.58 -5.98 4.45
C ASN A 89 -33.66 -6.48 5.42
N ARG A 90 -33.33 -7.53 6.20
CA ARG A 90 -33.94 -7.69 7.53
C ARG A 90 -33.48 -6.50 8.36
N LEU A 91 -34.46 -5.75 8.85
CA LEU A 91 -34.34 -4.67 9.83
C LEU A 91 -33.38 -5.04 10.98
N PHE A 92 -32.09 -4.76 10.81
CA PHE A 92 -31.20 -4.58 11.95
C PHE A 92 -31.55 -3.22 12.55
N GLY A 93 -32.41 -3.23 13.57
CA GLY A 93 -32.76 -2.04 14.32
C GLY A 93 -31.51 -1.43 14.95
N PHE A 94 -31.00 -0.34 14.34
CA PHE A 94 -29.85 0.45 14.80
C PHE A 94 -30.14 1.28 16.07
N ASN A 95 -30.84 0.71 17.06
CA ASN A 95 -31.07 1.35 18.36
C ASN A 95 -29.99 1.01 19.40
N GLN A 96 -28.89 0.34 19.00
CA GLN A 96 -27.73 0.24 19.89
C GLN A 96 -27.06 1.61 19.92
N ARG A 97 -27.06 2.25 21.11
CA ARG A 97 -26.18 3.39 21.41
C ARG A 97 -24.77 3.00 21.01
N LYS A 98 -24.32 3.44 19.84
CA LYS A 98 -22.95 3.22 19.38
C LYS A 98 -22.06 3.99 20.35
N GLU A 99 -21.39 3.29 21.25
CA GLU A 99 -20.30 3.88 22.01
C GLU A 99 -19.30 4.46 21.01
N PHE A 100 -19.10 5.77 21.06
CA PHE A 100 -18.13 6.45 20.23
C PHE A 100 -16.74 5.98 20.64
N LYS A 101 -16.15 5.12 19.81
CA LYS A 101 -14.76 4.71 19.99
C LYS A 101 -13.88 5.87 19.53
N TRP A 102 -13.12 6.43 20.45
CA TRP A 102 -12.11 7.44 20.17
C TRP A 102 -10.75 6.80 19.97
N TRP A 103 -9.93 7.40 19.13
CA TRP A 103 -8.53 7.03 18.97
C TRP A 103 -7.69 7.84 19.93
N ARG A 104 -7.13 7.16 20.94
CA ARG A 104 -6.26 7.79 21.92
C ARG A 104 -4.80 7.61 21.53
N ILE A 105 -4.16 8.70 21.13
CA ILE A 105 -2.73 8.76 20.85
C ILE A 105 -2.03 9.15 22.16
N ARG A 106 -1.23 8.24 22.70
CA ARG A 106 -0.53 8.45 23.97
C ARG A 106 0.54 9.53 23.81
N HIS A 107 0.86 10.21 24.91
CA HIS A 107 2.01 11.12 24.95
C HIS A 107 3.30 10.39 24.55
N ASN A 108 4.20 11.09 23.87
CA ASN A 108 5.47 10.56 23.35
C ASN A 108 5.29 9.28 22.51
N ALA A 109 4.12 9.09 21.91
CA ALA A 109 3.81 7.94 21.08
C ALA A 109 3.42 8.38 19.67
N ALA A 110 3.53 7.44 18.75
CA ALA A 110 3.07 7.59 17.39
C ALA A 110 1.98 6.57 17.09
N THR A 111 0.94 7.01 16.41
CA THR A 111 -0.10 6.12 15.87
C THR A 111 -0.06 6.18 14.36
N LEU A 112 -0.12 5.00 13.73
CA LEU A 112 -0.14 4.84 12.28
C LEU A 112 -1.58 4.61 11.80
N PHE A 113 -2.00 5.41 10.84
CA PHE A 113 -3.30 5.33 10.18
C PHE A 113 -3.09 4.91 8.74
N SER A 114 -3.81 3.87 8.30
CA SER A 114 -3.74 3.39 6.91
C SER A 114 -4.95 3.93 6.15
N LEU A 115 -4.73 4.71 5.10
CA LEU A 115 -5.76 5.16 4.18
C LEU A 115 -5.68 4.32 2.91
N LYS A 116 -6.83 3.82 2.46
CA LYS A 116 -6.94 3.13 1.17
C LYS A 116 -7.14 4.16 0.08
N ALA A 117 -6.39 4.01 -0.99
CA ALA A 117 -6.58 4.74 -2.21
C ALA A 117 -6.58 3.78 -3.39
N LYS A 118 -7.09 4.23 -4.54
CA LYS A 118 -6.96 3.49 -5.79
C LYS A 118 -6.92 4.43 -6.99
N LEU A 119 -6.08 4.09 -7.96
CA LEU A 119 -6.14 4.64 -9.30
C LEU A 119 -7.06 3.78 -10.15
N PHE A 120 -7.94 4.40 -10.93
CA PHE A 120 -8.88 3.68 -11.80
C PHE A 120 -9.32 4.56 -12.95
N TRP A 121 -9.82 3.95 -14.02
CA TRP A 121 -10.37 4.66 -15.17
C TRP A 121 -11.89 4.77 -15.06
N GLN A 122 -12.42 5.95 -15.37
CA GLN A 122 -13.85 6.19 -15.52
C GLN A 122 -14.06 7.20 -16.64
N ASN A 123 -14.91 6.88 -17.61
CA ASN A 123 -15.18 7.73 -18.78
C ASN A 123 -13.88 8.17 -19.50
N SER A 124 -12.92 7.25 -19.64
CA SER A 124 -11.59 7.50 -20.21
C SER A 124 -10.73 8.53 -19.46
N SER A 125 -11.11 8.90 -18.24
CA SER A 125 -10.32 9.76 -17.35
C SER A 125 -9.72 8.91 -16.24
N LEU A 126 -8.42 9.08 -15.98
CA LEU A 126 -7.75 8.46 -14.85
C LEU A 126 -8.09 9.25 -13.59
N LYS A 127 -8.53 8.54 -12.56
CA LYS A 127 -8.99 9.13 -11.29
C LYS A 127 -8.25 8.53 -10.11
N LEU A 128 -8.04 9.32 -9.07
CA LEU A 128 -7.57 8.87 -7.76
C LEU A 128 -8.71 8.99 -6.76
N LYS A 129 -9.10 7.84 -6.19
CA LYS A 129 -10.08 7.76 -5.08
C LYS A 129 -9.33 7.49 -3.79
N ILE A 130 -9.54 8.28 -2.74
CA ILE A 130 -8.93 8.10 -1.42
C ILE A 130 -10.02 8.03 -0.35
N THR A 131 -9.95 7.07 0.58
CA THR A 131 -10.86 7.01 1.72
C THR A 131 -10.68 8.21 2.63
N THR A 132 -11.77 8.80 3.11
CA THR A 132 -11.68 9.89 4.10
C THR A 132 -11.23 9.39 5.47
N LEU A 133 -11.65 8.18 5.81
CA LEU A 133 -11.39 7.54 7.09
C LEU A 133 -10.29 6.49 6.93
N PRO A 134 -9.42 6.32 7.92
CA PRO A 134 -8.45 5.23 7.88
C PRO A 134 -9.12 3.88 8.11
N ASP A 135 -8.51 2.86 7.53
CA ASP A 135 -8.83 1.46 7.77
C ASP A 135 -8.67 1.15 9.25
N ASP A 136 -9.78 0.81 9.88
CA ASP A 136 -9.76 0.18 11.19
C ASP A 136 -10.08 -1.30 11.00
N ASN A 137 -9.06 -2.13 11.24
CA ASN A 137 -9.16 -3.60 11.19
C ASN A 137 -10.30 -4.17 12.05
N GLN A 138 -10.86 -3.39 12.97
CA GLN A 138 -11.96 -3.81 13.85
C GLN A 138 -13.36 -3.38 13.38
N SER A 139 -13.52 -2.54 12.33
CA SER A 139 -14.85 -2.20 11.81
C SER A 139 -15.10 -2.76 10.43
N SER A 140 -16.19 -3.51 10.30
CA SER A 140 -16.81 -3.86 9.02
C SER A 140 -17.50 -2.68 8.32
N VAL A 141 -17.27 -1.44 8.78
CA VAL A 141 -17.91 -0.27 8.21
C VAL A 141 -17.08 0.13 7.00
N SER A 142 -17.55 -0.26 5.82
CA SER A 142 -17.00 0.28 4.57
C SER A 142 -17.06 1.80 4.64
N PRO A 143 -15.95 2.51 4.33
CA PRO A 143 -16.00 3.96 4.24
C PRO A 143 -17.07 4.33 3.22
N LYS A 144 -17.95 5.26 3.62
CA LYS A 144 -19.02 5.77 2.75
C LYS A 144 -18.58 7.00 1.98
N TYR A 145 -17.50 7.65 2.42
CA TYR A 145 -17.03 8.92 1.90
C TYR A 145 -15.62 8.78 1.34
N PHE A 146 -15.41 9.38 0.19
CA PHE A 146 -14.14 9.32 -0.53
C PHE A 146 -13.87 10.66 -1.18
N TRP A 147 -12.59 11.01 -1.25
CA TRP A 147 -12.09 12.09 -2.08
C TRP A 147 -11.78 11.56 -3.47
N TYR A 148 -12.24 12.27 -4.50
CA TYR A 148 -11.95 11.99 -5.89
C TYR A 148 -11.15 13.12 -6.51
N PHE A 149 -10.04 12.77 -7.16
CA PHE A 149 -9.29 13.66 -8.03
C PHE A 149 -9.41 13.15 -9.46
N ASP A 150 -9.87 14.01 -10.35
CA ASP A 150 -10.17 13.68 -11.74
C ASP A 150 -9.06 14.16 -12.69
N VAL A 151 -9.02 13.58 -13.90
CA VAL A 151 -8.16 14.01 -15.02
C VAL A 151 -6.67 13.93 -14.66
N LEU A 152 -6.26 12.83 -14.04
CA LEU A 152 -4.86 12.55 -13.77
C LEU A 152 -4.13 12.06 -15.02
N GLU A 153 -2.84 12.37 -15.09
CA GLU A 153 -1.96 12.01 -16.20
C GLU A 153 -0.68 11.36 -15.67
N ALA A 154 0.15 10.85 -16.58
CA ALA A 154 1.47 10.30 -16.26
C ALA A 154 2.49 11.41 -15.91
N LYS A 155 2.32 12.01 -14.73
CA LYS A 155 3.09 13.16 -14.22
C LYS A 155 3.48 12.96 -12.76
N THR A 156 4.28 13.88 -12.23
CA THR A 156 4.62 13.93 -10.80
C THR A 156 3.73 14.95 -10.10
N TYR A 157 2.91 14.48 -9.19
CA TYR A 157 2.07 15.28 -8.31
C TYR A 157 2.73 15.37 -6.93
N GLN A 158 2.26 16.30 -6.09
CA GLN A 158 2.58 16.30 -4.67
C GLN A 158 1.32 16.04 -3.87
N LEU A 159 1.34 15.05 -2.99
CA LEU A 159 0.24 14.69 -2.11
C LEU A 159 0.57 15.14 -0.69
N ARG A 160 -0.40 15.72 0.01
CA ARG A 160 -0.35 15.86 1.47
C ARG A 160 -1.70 15.53 2.07
N PHE A 161 -1.74 15.33 3.38
CA PHE A 161 -2.98 15.20 4.14
C PHE A 161 -3.10 16.32 5.16
N ILE A 162 -4.33 16.80 5.32
CA ILE A 162 -4.71 17.76 6.36
C ILE A 162 -5.60 17.04 7.36
N LEU A 163 -5.32 17.27 8.64
CA LEU A 163 -6.09 16.77 9.78
C LEU A 163 -6.55 17.96 10.61
N ASN A 164 -7.86 18.15 10.71
CA ASN A 164 -8.45 19.11 11.63
C ASN A 164 -8.52 18.48 13.03
N ILE A 165 -7.88 19.11 14.03
CA ILE A 165 -7.84 18.59 15.41
C ILE A 165 -8.71 19.38 16.39
N ASP A 166 -9.23 20.54 15.98
CA ASP A 166 -10.10 21.41 16.79
C ASP A 166 -11.48 20.81 17.09
N GLY A 167 -11.80 19.64 16.55
CA GLY A 167 -13.06 18.94 16.74
C GLY A 167 -13.28 18.40 18.17
N GLU A 168 -12.61 18.94 19.19
CA GLU A 168 -12.97 18.64 20.57
C GLU A 168 -14.43 19.05 20.79
N THR A 169 -15.29 18.03 20.96
CA THR A 169 -16.59 18.02 21.67
C THR A 169 -17.90 18.00 20.88
N THR A 170 -17.99 18.38 19.61
CA THR A 170 -19.24 18.13 18.86
C THR A 170 -19.21 16.73 18.28
N LEU A 171 -20.11 15.86 18.77
CA LEU A 171 -20.39 14.55 18.21
C LEU A 171 -20.87 14.72 16.76
N SER A 172 -19.96 14.93 15.82
CA SER A 172 -20.35 14.96 14.43
C SER A 172 -20.73 13.55 14.03
N GLY A 173 -22.03 13.38 13.75
CA GLY A 173 -22.53 12.14 13.19
C GLY A 173 -21.92 11.90 11.80
N GLU A 174 -22.05 10.69 11.28
CA GLU A 174 -21.71 10.39 9.87
C GLU A 174 -22.38 11.36 8.87
N SER A 175 -23.46 12.05 9.28
CA SER A 175 -24.17 13.08 8.51
C SER A 175 -23.35 14.35 8.26
N ASP A 176 -22.41 14.68 9.14
CA ASP A 176 -21.83 16.02 9.19
C ASP A 176 -20.58 16.14 8.31
N ILE A 177 -19.99 15.00 7.93
CA ILE A 177 -18.82 14.92 7.04
C ILE A 177 -19.10 15.65 5.71
N GLY A 178 -20.32 15.55 5.18
CA GLY A 178 -20.71 16.23 3.93
C GLY A 178 -21.00 17.73 4.08
N GLN A 179 -21.30 18.22 5.28
CA GLN A 179 -21.67 19.62 5.52
C GLN A 179 -20.48 20.53 5.87
N GLN A 180 -19.37 19.96 6.32
CA GLN A 180 -18.17 20.73 6.69
C GLN A 180 -17.49 21.42 5.50
N SER A 181 -17.84 21.09 4.26
CA SER A 181 -17.19 21.69 3.07
C SER A 181 -17.57 23.15 2.79
N THR A 182 -18.54 23.75 3.52
CA THR A 182 -19.14 25.04 3.11
C THR A 182 -19.09 26.17 4.15
N ALA A 183 -18.47 25.97 5.32
CA ALA A 183 -18.45 26.99 6.38
C ALA A 183 -17.16 27.86 6.36
N PRO A 184 -17.24 29.20 6.50
CA PRO A 184 -16.10 30.12 6.26
C PRO A 184 -15.23 30.41 7.49
N HIS A 185 -15.40 29.70 8.61
CA HIS A 185 -14.55 29.93 9.78
C HIS A 185 -13.26 29.14 9.63
N PRO A 186 -12.08 29.80 9.57
CA PRO A 186 -10.81 29.09 9.53
C PRO A 186 -10.72 28.27 10.83
N PRO A 187 -10.53 26.94 10.75
CA PRO A 187 -10.25 26.15 11.95
C PRO A 187 -9.02 26.72 12.63
N SER A 188 -9.05 26.82 13.95
CA SER A 188 -7.97 27.40 14.76
C SER A 188 -6.73 26.49 14.79
N GLU A 189 -6.86 25.19 14.49
CA GLU A 189 -5.74 24.25 14.43
C GLU A 189 -5.93 23.15 13.37
N MET A 190 -5.29 23.35 12.21
CA MET A 190 -5.15 22.33 11.16
C MET A 190 -3.70 21.85 11.14
N LEU A 191 -3.52 20.52 11.19
CA LEU A 191 -2.22 19.88 10.96
C LEU A 191 -2.13 19.47 9.49
N ALA A 192 -0.99 19.68 8.85
CA ALA A 192 -0.74 19.21 7.50
C ALA A 192 0.55 18.39 7.43
N THR A 193 0.51 17.28 6.70
CA THR A 193 1.74 16.53 6.40
C THR A 193 2.64 17.34 5.47
N PRO A 194 3.95 17.05 5.44
CA PRO A 194 4.81 17.48 4.34
C PRO A 194 4.27 17.01 2.98
N TRP A 195 4.65 17.72 1.93
CA TRP A 195 4.38 17.32 0.55
C TRP A 195 5.19 16.08 0.18
N LEU A 196 4.50 15.09 -0.40
CA LEU A 196 5.05 13.83 -0.87
C LEU A 196 4.91 13.73 -2.39
N ASN A 197 6.01 13.49 -3.11
CA ASN A 197 5.92 13.30 -4.55
C ASN A 197 5.23 11.97 -4.86
N LEU A 198 4.11 12.05 -5.58
CA LEU A 198 3.37 10.94 -6.16
C LEU A 198 3.57 10.98 -7.68
N ARG A 199 4.40 10.09 -8.21
CA ARG A 199 4.67 9.98 -9.65
C ARG A 199 3.83 8.88 -10.25
N LEU A 200 3.03 9.24 -11.24
CA LEU A 200 2.27 8.30 -12.05
C LEU A 200 3.05 8.00 -13.32
N VAL A 201 3.25 6.72 -13.62
CA VAL A 201 4.03 6.27 -14.79
C VAL A 201 3.23 5.30 -15.62
N GLN A 202 3.35 5.41 -16.95
CA GLN A 202 2.80 4.40 -17.83
C GLN A 202 3.68 3.15 -17.77
N PRO A 203 3.10 1.94 -17.79
CA PRO A 203 3.83 0.73 -18.15
C PRO A 203 4.51 0.89 -19.51
N LEU A 204 5.61 0.18 -19.75
CA LEU A 204 6.24 0.19 -21.07
C LEU A 204 5.29 -0.40 -22.11
N SER A 205 5.14 0.27 -23.25
CA SER A 205 4.24 -0.18 -24.33
C SER A 205 4.57 -1.56 -24.88
N THR A 206 5.83 -1.97 -24.78
CA THR A 206 6.31 -3.29 -25.23
C THR A 206 6.18 -4.37 -24.16
N ASP A 207 6.01 -4.00 -22.89
CA ASP A 207 5.96 -4.94 -21.76
C ASP A 207 5.14 -4.34 -20.61
N ASN A 208 3.88 -4.78 -20.51
CA ASN A 208 2.95 -4.32 -19.49
C ASN A 208 3.33 -4.75 -18.06
N CYS A 209 4.37 -5.58 -17.88
CA CYS A 209 4.90 -5.98 -16.57
C CYS A 209 6.09 -5.11 -16.13
N ALA A 210 6.49 -4.13 -16.94
CA ALA A 210 7.69 -3.36 -16.75
C ALA A 210 7.41 -1.84 -16.68
N VAL A 211 8.19 -1.16 -15.84
CA VAL A 211 8.11 0.28 -15.59
C VAL A 211 9.52 0.83 -15.48
N GLU A 212 9.77 1.95 -16.16
CA GLU A 212 11.05 2.65 -16.08
C GLU A 212 10.91 3.96 -15.30
N VAL A 213 11.82 4.17 -14.34
CA VAL A 213 11.87 5.35 -13.49
C VAL A 213 13.31 5.84 -13.42
N ASP A 214 13.54 7.06 -13.89
CA ASP A 214 14.85 7.73 -13.81
C ASP A 214 16.00 6.88 -14.38
N GLY A 215 15.74 6.19 -15.50
CA GLY A 215 16.71 5.30 -16.15
C GLY A 215 16.92 3.98 -15.42
N VAL A 216 16.04 3.58 -14.50
CA VAL A 216 16.03 2.24 -13.90
C VAL A 216 14.76 1.53 -14.30
N LEU A 217 14.91 0.39 -14.98
CA LEU A 217 13.81 -0.47 -15.40
C LEU A 217 13.54 -1.53 -14.34
N PHE A 218 12.30 -1.57 -13.86
CA PHE A 218 11.81 -2.63 -12.98
C PHE A 218 10.78 -3.46 -13.74
N LYS A 219 10.94 -4.78 -13.72
CA LYS A 219 10.06 -5.73 -14.40
C LYS A 219 9.67 -6.85 -13.45
N ILE A 220 8.38 -7.19 -13.40
CA ILE A 220 7.94 -8.41 -12.72
C ILE A 220 8.33 -9.61 -13.58
N GLU A 221 9.00 -10.57 -12.95
CA GLU A 221 9.34 -11.87 -13.53
C GLU A 221 8.41 -12.92 -12.92
N MET A 222 7.42 -13.35 -13.69
CA MET A 222 6.54 -14.49 -13.38
C MET A 222 6.25 -15.22 -14.69
N PRO A 223 6.99 -16.29 -15.02
CA PRO A 223 6.92 -16.90 -16.34
C PRO A 223 5.61 -17.63 -16.60
N GLU A 224 4.90 -18.05 -15.55
CA GLU A 224 3.70 -18.87 -15.64
C GLU A 224 2.47 -18.07 -15.21
N SER A 225 1.57 -17.79 -16.15
CA SER A 225 0.24 -17.22 -15.87
C SER A 225 -0.77 -18.27 -15.40
N VAL A 226 -0.38 -19.54 -15.37
CA VAL A 226 -1.21 -20.67 -14.95
C VAL A 226 -0.42 -21.47 -13.93
N LEU A 227 -0.82 -21.38 -12.66
CA LEU A 227 -0.17 -22.14 -11.59
C LEU A 227 -0.94 -23.43 -11.34
N ASN A 228 -0.23 -24.55 -11.42
CA ASN A 228 -0.81 -25.86 -11.18
C ASN A 228 -0.98 -26.09 -9.68
N ILE A 229 -2.20 -26.42 -9.27
CA ILE A 229 -2.51 -26.75 -7.89
C ILE A 229 -1.94 -28.13 -7.57
N PRO A 230 -1.14 -28.28 -6.50
CA PRO A 230 -0.65 -29.59 -6.12
C PRO A 230 -1.82 -30.51 -5.72
N PRO A 231 -1.74 -31.82 -5.99
CA PRO A 231 -2.81 -32.75 -5.64
C PRO A 231 -3.03 -32.78 -4.12
N ARG A 232 -4.29 -32.84 -3.70
CA ARG A 232 -4.68 -32.93 -2.28
C ARG A 232 -4.37 -34.33 -1.74
N TRP A 233 -3.30 -34.48 -0.96
CA TRP A 233 -2.99 -35.75 -0.29
C TRP A 233 -3.66 -35.84 1.08
N TRP A 234 -4.90 -36.30 1.11
CA TRP A 234 -5.65 -36.48 2.36
C TRP A 234 -5.25 -37.74 3.14
N ASN A 235 -4.47 -38.67 2.54
CA ASN A 235 -4.42 -40.06 3.01
C ASN A 235 -3.03 -40.65 3.29
N ILE A 236 -1.94 -39.85 3.33
CA ILE A 236 -0.61 -40.39 3.68
C ILE A 236 0.01 -39.60 4.84
N PRO A 237 -0.35 -39.94 6.09
CA PRO A 237 0.11 -39.22 7.28
C PRO A 237 1.61 -39.35 7.60
N PHE A 238 2.38 -40.16 6.86
CA PHE A 238 3.76 -40.52 7.22
C PHE A 238 4.87 -39.88 6.38
N LEU A 239 4.56 -39.18 5.28
CA LEU A 239 5.56 -38.47 4.48
C LEU A 239 5.43 -36.98 4.76
N GLY A 240 6.22 -36.46 5.71
CA GLY A 240 6.20 -35.07 6.19
C GLY A 240 6.54 -33.99 5.14
N THR A 241 6.61 -34.33 3.85
CA THR A 241 6.78 -33.37 2.76
C THR A 241 5.41 -33.01 2.19
N ARG A 242 4.89 -31.83 2.56
CA ARG A 242 3.71 -31.26 1.91
C ARG A 242 3.97 -31.16 0.41
N ASN A 243 3.09 -31.71 -0.41
CA ASN A 243 3.13 -31.46 -1.85
C ASN A 243 2.99 -29.96 -2.10
N LYS A 244 3.93 -29.43 -2.88
CA LYS A 244 3.96 -28.03 -3.25
C LYS A 244 4.23 -27.91 -4.74
N THR A 245 3.67 -26.86 -5.33
CA THR A 245 4.08 -26.36 -6.64
C THR A 245 4.92 -25.12 -6.40
N ASP A 246 6.16 -25.13 -6.89
CA ASP A 246 7.02 -23.94 -6.80
C ASP A 246 6.50 -22.84 -7.74
N VAL A 247 6.49 -21.60 -7.27
CA VAL A 247 5.99 -20.43 -7.99
C VAL A 247 7.14 -19.47 -8.23
N LYS A 248 7.64 -19.42 -9.46
CA LYS A 248 8.69 -18.47 -9.85
C LYS A 248 8.14 -17.06 -9.88
N LEU A 249 8.66 -16.21 -9.01
CA LEU A 249 8.23 -14.83 -8.85
C LEU A 249 9.42 -13.97 -8.45
N GLY A 250 9.58 -12.79 -9.06
CA GLY A 250 10.64 -11.86 -8.66
C GLY A 250 10.55 -10.53 -9.38
N ILE A 251 11.50 -9.65 -9.07
CA ILE A 251 11.68 -8.36 -9.75
C ILE A 251 13.03 -8.36 -10.44
N ARG A 252 13.04 -8.21 -11.78
CA ARG A 252 14.24 -7.87 -12.53
C ARG A 252 14.43 -6.36 -12.50
N ILE A 253 15.61 -5.93 -12.09
CA ILE A 253 16.03 -4.52 -12.08
C ILE A 253 17.15 -4.36 -13.09
N THR A 254 17.03 -3.41 -14.00
CA THR A 254 18.07 -3.05 -14.97
C THR A 254 18.45 -1.59 -14.79
N ASN A 255 19.75 -1.33 -14.61
CA ASN A 255 20.27 0.03 -14.45
C ASN A 255 20.63 0.61 -15.82
N ASN A 256 19.75 1.39 -16.44
CA ASN A 256 20.03 2.10 -17.70
C ASN A 256 20.68 3.48 -17.48
N THR A 257 21.01 3.85 -16.23
CA THR A 257 21.66 5.13 -15.94
C THR A 257 23.15 5.09 -16.31
N SER A 258 23.79 6.26 -16.36
CA SER A 258 25.24 6.37 -16.57
C SER A 258 26.08 6.12 -15.31
N THR A 259 25.45 5.87 -14.16
CA THR A 259 26.12 5.70 -12.86
C THR A 259 25.79 4.35 -12.24
N ALA A 260 26.72 3.75 -11.50
CA ALA A 260 26.42 2.54 -10.74
C ALA A 260 25.39 2.85 -9.63
N LEU A 261 24.47 1.92 -9.40
CA LEU A 261 23.41 2.06 -8.39
C LEU A 261 23.37 0.83 -7.48
N ARG A 262 23.14 1.07 -6.19
CA ARG A 262 22.87 0.01 -5.22
C ARG A 262 21.38 -0.21 -4.99
N PHE A 263 20.99 -1.48 -5.01
CA PHE A 263 19.63 -1.93 -4.71
C PHE A 263 19.62 -2.81 -3.48
N TYR A 264 18.74 -2.48 -2.55
CA TYR A 264 18.56 -3.19 -1.31
C TYR A 264 17.79 -4.49 -1.56
N GLN A 265 18.32 -5.63 -1.15
CA GLN A 265 17.66 -6.92 -1.35
C GLN A 265 16.70 -7.28 -0.22
N ALA A 266 17.13 -7.07 1.02
CA ALA A 266 16.54 -7.68 2.20
C ALA A 266 15.31 -6.90 2.70
N GLY A 267 14.17 -7.15 2.10
CA GLY A 267 12.94 -6.49 2.54
C GLY A 267 12.57 -5.24 1.83
N SER A 268 13.05 -5.18 0.62
CA SER A 268 12.56 -4.21 -0.31
C SER A 268 11.26 -4.61 -0.98
N ILE A 269 10.84 -5.88 -0.90
CA ILE A 269 9.67 -6.33 -1.67
C ILE A 269 8.48 -6.55 -0.75
N GLU A 270 7.39 -5.85 -1.05
CA GLU A 270 6.06 -6.11 -0.52
C GLU A 270 5.21 -6.74 -1.63
N VAL A 271 4.32 -7.65 -1.26
CA VAL A 271 3.42 -8.34 -2.20
C VAL A 271 1.97 -8.05 -1.83
N THR A 272 1.19 -7.68 -2.83
CA THR A 272 -0.27 -7.55 -2.72
C THR A 272 -0.91 -8.57 -3.66
N LEU A 273 -1.91 -9.30 -3.15
CA LEU A 273 -2.69 -10.26 -3.91
C LEU A 273 -4.17 -9.82 -3.92
N ILE A 274 -4.78 -9.82 -5.09
CA ILE A 274 -6.17 -9.46 -5.33
C ILE A 274 -6.92 -10.70 -5.84
N SER A 275 -8.09 -11.00 -5.27
CA SER A 275 -8.98 -12.07 -5.72
C SER A 275 -9.71 -11.73 -7.02
N ASP A 276 -10.41 -12.72 -7.59
CA ASP A 276 -11.22 -12.58 -8.80
C ASP A 276 -12.38 -11.58 -8.65
N ASP A 277 -12.80 -11.29 -7.42
CA ASP A 277 -13.81 -10.28 -7.09
C ASP A 277 -13.22 -8.87 -6.86
N GLY A 278 -11.92 -8.69 -7.08
CA GLY A 278 -11.24 -7.41 -6.93
C GLY A 278 -10.90 -7.02 -5.48
N GLN A 279 -11.09 -7.92 -4.51
CA GLN A 279 -10.73 -7.67 -3.11
C GLN A 279 -9.27 -8.01 -2.80
N GLU A 280 -8.63 -7.24 -1.93
CA GLU A 280 -7.29 -7.57 -1.44
C GLU A 280 -7.35 -8.74 -0.46
N ILE A 281 -6.56 -9.78 -0.73
CA ILE A 281 -6.38 -10.93 0.16
C ILE A 281 -5.30 -10.57 1.16
N ASN A 282 -5.69 -10.39 2.42
CA ASN A 282 -4.75 -10.14 3.50
C ASN A 282 -3.81 -11.34 3.68
N SER A 283 -2.51 -11.09 3.64
CA SER A 283 -1.52 -12.09 4.02
C SER A 283 -1.42 -12.21 5.54
N THR A 284 -1.29 -13.44 6.05
CA THR A 284 -0.78 -13.66 7.40
C THR A 284 0.73 -13.87 7.33
N SER A 285 1.47 -13.24 8.25
CA SER A 285 2.92 -13.42 8.33
C SER A 285 3.29 -14.11 9.62
N GLU A 286 4.33 -14.93 9.58
CA GLU A 286 4.93 -15.48 10.80
C GLU A 286 5.52 -14.36 11.69
N PRO A 287 5.38 -14.48 13.03
CA PRO A 287 5.97 -13.53 13.96
C PRO A 287 7.50 -13.58 13.87
N ILE A 288 8.11 -12.41 13.73
CA ILE A 288 9.55 -12.28 13.52
C ILE A 288 10.24 -12.00 14.85
N ARG A 289 11.41 -12.61 15.08
CA ARG A 289 12.39 -12.13 16.06
C ARG A 289 13.42 -11.25 15.37
N LEU A 290 13.46 -9.96 15.68
CA LEU A 290 14.46 -9.03 15.15
C LEU A 290 15.86 -9.36 15.71
N ILE A 291 16.80 -9.77 14.85
CA ILE A 291 18.21 -9.96 15.22
C ILE A 291 19.09 -9.16 14.25
N HIS A 292 19.92 -8.23 14.72
CA HIS A 292 20.73 -7.38 13.84
C HIS A 292 21.69 -8.21 12.94
N LYS A 293 21.40 -8.34 11.64
CA LYS A 293 22.30 -8.91 10.63
C LYS A 293 22.62 -7.88 9.54
N LYS A 294 23.76 -8.12 8.89
CA LYS A 294 24.32 -7.30 7.80
C LYS A 294 23.34 -7.21 6.63
N PHE A 295 23.19 -6.00 6.10
CA PHE A 295 22.38 -5.71 4.93
C PHE A 295 23.05 -6.20 3.65
N ASN A 296 22.27 -6.81 2.74
CA ASN A 296 22.73 -7.24 1.42
C ASN A 296 22.22 -6.29 0.34
N TYR A 297 23.13 -5.90 -0.55
CA TYR A 297 22.88 -5.00 -1.67
C TYR A 297 23.39 -5.60 -2.97
N TYR A 298 22.70 -5.29 -4.07
CA TYR A 298 23.20 -5.49 -5.42
C TYR A 298 23.75 -4.17 -5.93
N LEU A 299 25.02 -4.15 -6.31
CA LEU A 299 25.59 -3.05 -7.08
C LEU A 299 25.40 -3.38 -8.56
N LEU A 300 24.65 -2.54 -9.28
CA LEU A 300 24.45 -2.66 -10.73
C LEU A 300 25.22 -1.57 -11.44
N GLN A 301 26.15 -1.95 -12.30
CA GLN A 301 26.80 -1.02 -13.23
C GLN A 301 25.81 -0.57 -14.32
N PRO A 302 26.11 0.53 -15.04
CA PRO A 302 25.37 0.91 -16.25
C PRO A 302 25.19 -0.25 -17.23
N GLY A 303 23.96 -0.51 -17.63
CA GLY A 303 23.55 -1.61 -18.51
C GLY A 303 23.37 -2.98 -17.84
N GLU A 304 23.78 -3.14 -16.58
CA GLU A 304 23.62 -4.40 -15.86
C GLU A 304 22.19 -4.60 -15.34
N ASN A 305 21.83 -5.87 -15.12
CA ASN A 305 20.59 -6.24 -14.48
C ASN A 305 20.79 -7.31 -13.40
N ALA A 306 19.90 -7.32 -12.42
CA ALA A 306 19.81 -8.40 -11.42
C ALA A 306 18.36 -8.81 -11.20
N LEU A 307 18.18 -10.06 -10.81
CA LEU A 307 16.89 -10.63 -10.41
C LEU A 307 16.84 -10.73 -8.89
N ILE A 308 15.95 -9.96 -8.28
CA ILE A 308 15.54 -10.19 -6.89
C ILE A 308 14.47 -11.26 -6.90
N ASN A 309 14.91 -12.50 -6.75
CA ASN A 309 14.02 -13.65 -6.74
C ASN A 309 13.23 -13.70 -5.42
N LEU A 310 11.92 -13.99 -5.47
CA LEU A 310 11.08 -14.24 -4.30
C LEU A 310 10.74 -15.73 -4.16
N ASP A 311 10.66 -16.51 -5.24
CA ASP A 311 10.29 -17.93 -5.28
C ASP A 311 9.24 -18.35 -4.22
N GLY A 312 7.97 -18.23 -4.58
CA GLY A 312 6.86 -18.67 -3.75
C GLY A 312 6.58 -20.17 -3.87
N MET A 313 5.57 -20.63 -3.16
CA MET A 313 5.03 -21.98 -3.30
C MET A 313 3.53 -22.02 -3.05
N LEU A 314 2.84 -22.86 -3.80
CA LEU A 314 1.43 -23.15 -3.66
C LEU A 314 1.28 -24.52 -3.01
N PHE A 315 0.51 -24.65 -1.92
CA PHE A 315 0.30 -25.93 -1.23
C PHE A 315 -1.03 -25.98 -0.47
N TRP A 316 -1.44 -27.19 -0.08
CA TRP A 316 -2.60 -27.41 0.78
C TRP A 316 -2.18 -27.49 2.24
N ASP A 317 -2.89 -26.77 3.10
CA ASP A 317 -2.74 -26.86 4.54
C ASP A 317 -4.09 -26.73 5.23
N SER A 318 -4.38 -27.69 6.10
CA SER A 318 -5.68 -27.81 6.79
C SER A 318 -6.90 -27.72 5.85
N GLY A 319 -6.76 -28.25 4.62
CA GLY A 319 -7.82 -28.24 3.60
C GLY A 319 -7.98 -26.93 2.82
N GLN A 320 -7.18 -25.91 3.13
CA GLN A 320 -7.14 -24.64 2.42
C GLN A 320 -5.94 -24.58 1.47
N LEU A 321 -6.15 -23.99 0.29
CA LEU A 321 -5.06 -23.74 -0.65
C LEU A 321 -4.40 -22.41 -0.27
N GLN A 322 -3.08 -22.43 -0.15
CA GLN A 322 -2.31 -21.27 0.27
C GLN A 322 -1.20 -20.99 -0.73
N LEU A 323 -0.99 -19.70 -1.01
CA LEU A 323 0.22 -19.21 -1.66
C LEU A 323 1.13 -18.64 -0.57
N ALA A 324 2.30 -19.23 -0.38
CA ALA A 324 3.33 -18.69 0.50
C ALA A 324 4.41 -18.01 -0.33
N ILE A 325 4.72 -16.77 0.00
CA ILE A 325 5.81 -16.02 -0.62
C ILE A 325 6.83 -15.68 0.46
N PRO A 326 8.12 -16.04 0.28
CA PRO A 326 9.17 -15.66 1.21
C PRO A 326 9.15 -14.17 1.50
N ASN A 327 8.92 -13.82 2.76
CA ASN A 327 8.98 -12.45 3.19
C ASN A 327 10.44 -12.08 3.42
N LYS A 328 11.16 -11.73 2.34
CA LYS A 328 12.59 -11.36 2.40
C LYS A 328 12.86 -10.13 3.26
N SER A 329 11.83 -9.38 3.68
CA SER A 329 11.95 -8.29 4.67
C SER A 329 12.17 -8.72 6.08
N ARG A 330 11.80 -9.96 6.38
CA ARG A 330 11.72 -10.48 7.74
C ARG A 330 12.74 -11.57 8.01
N ASN A 331 13.60 -11.87 7.04
CA ASN A 331 14.09 -13.23 6.83
C ASN A 331 15.57 -13.53 7.13
N TYR A 332 16.21 -12.79 8.01
CA TYR A 332 17.63 -13.01 8.29
C TYR A 332 17.94 -13.72 9.61
N PHE A 333 16.94 -14.11 10.40
CA PHE A 333 17.17 -14.26 11.84
C PHE A 333 17.43 -15.69 12.34
N ASP A 334 16.91 -16.76 11.73
CA ASP A 334 17.15 -18.15 12.19
C ASP A 334 17.43 -19.18 11.07
N GLY A 335 17.45 -18.76 9.80
CA GLY A 335 17.59 -19.67 8.66
C GLY A 335 16.31 -20.44 8.33
N LYS A 336 15.21 -20.20 9.05
CA LYS A 336 13.87 -20.61 8.65
C LYS A 336 13.22 -19.43 7.93
N GLY A 337 12.79 -19.68 6.70
CA GLY A 337 12.11 -18.67 5.91
C GLY A 337 10.81 -18.24 6.60
N ALA A 338 10.65 -16.99 6.99
CA ALA A 338 9.37 -16.35 7.21
C ALA A 338 8.66 -16.17 5.86
N PHE A 339 7.38 -16.52 5.81
CA PHE A 339 6.54 -16.36 4.63
C PHE A 339 5.38 -15.43 4.93
N ASP A 340 4.93 -14.75 3.88
CA ASP A 340 3.58 -14.19 3.80
C ASP A 340 2.68 -15.26 3.17
N TYR A 341 1.65 -15.66 3.90
CA TYR A 341 0.68 -16.68 3.50
C TYR A 341 -0.60 -16.01 3.06
N PHE A 342 -0.97 -16.21 1.80
CA PHE A 342 -2.27 -15.84 1.26
C PHE A 342 -3.18 -17.06 1.31
N LEU A 343 -4.20 -16.99 2.17
CA LEU A 343 -5.04 -18.13 2.52
C LEU A 343 -6.28 -18.23 1.62
N ASP A 344 -6.97 -19.36 1.73
CA ASP A 344 -8.30 -19.59 1.15
C ASP A 344 -8.42 -19.42 -0.37
N LEU A 345 -7.32 -19.61 -1.11
CA LEU A 345 -7.33 -19.58 -2.57
C LEU A 345 -8.26 -20.68 -3.13
N LYS A 346 -8.91 -20.39 -4.25
CA LYS A 346 -9.94 -21.23 -4.85
C LYS A 346 -9.46 -21.76 -6.20
N PRO A 347 -9.56 -23.08 -6.44
CA PRO A 347 -9.27 -23.66 -7.75
C PRO A 347 -10.12 -23.06 -8.87
N GLY A 348 -9.54 -22.90 -10.05
CA GLY A 348 -10.22 -22.38 -11.24
C GLY A 348 -10.44 -20.86 -11.23
N LYS A 349 -9.93 -20.13 -10.24
CA LYS A 349 -10.04 -18.67 -10.15
C LYS A 349 -8.79 -17.95 -10.68
N SER A 350 -9.01 -16.73 -11.15
CA SER A 350 -7.97 -15.77 -11.50
C SER A 350 -7.64 -14.89 -10.30
N TYR A 351 -6.38 -14.48 -10.21
CA TYR A 351 -5.84 -13.61 -9.17
C TYR A 351 -4.94 -12.59 -9.83
N GLN A 352 -4.82 -11.41 -9.21
CA GLN A 352 -3.84 -10.42 -9.62
C GLN A 352 -2.80 -10.26 -8.52
N ILE A 353 -1.52 -10.22 -8.90
CA ILE A 353 -0.42 -9.99 -7.97
C ILE A 353 0.34 -8.73 -8.37
N GLN A 354 0.68 -7.92 -7.38
CA GLN A 354 1.55 -6.76 -7.52
C GLN A 354 2.74 -6.90 -6.60
N LEU A 355 3.91 -6.62 -7.15
CA LEU A 355 5.14 -6.46 -6.39
C LEU A 355 5.44 -4.99 -6.21
N ARG A 356 5.81 -4.59 -4.99
CA ARG A 356 6.28 -3.23 -4.69
C ARG A 356 7.71 -3.31 -4.21
N TYR A 357 8.61 -2.55 -4.83
CA TYR A 357 9.97 -2.39 -4.38
C TYR A 357 10.12 -1.08 -3.60
N ARG A 358 10.55 -1.16 -2.34
CA ARG A 358 10.68 -0.06 -1.38
C ARG A 358 12.00 -0.17 -0.65
N VAL A 359 12.74 0.92 -0.50
CA VAL A 359 13.95 0.89 0.33
C VAL A 359 13.61 1.16 1.80
N SER A 360 14.12 0.31 2.71
CA SER A 360 13.92 0.48 4.15
C SER A 360 14.68 1.70 4.67
N GLU A 361 14.19 2.35 5.72
CA GLU A 361 14.88 3.51 6.33
C GLU A 361 16.32 3.20 6.75
N ARG A 362 16.56 1.98 7.23
CA ARG A 362 17.89 1.53 7.66
C ARG A 362 18.91 1.48 6.53
N ALA A 363 18.46 1.30 5.29
CA ALA A 363 19.37 1.24 4.16
C ALA A 363 20.03 2.60 3.88
N LYS A 364 19.46 3.72 4.34
CA LYS A 364 20.07 5.06 4.20
C LYS A 364 21.22 5.31 5.16
N LEU A 365 21.19 4.73 6.37
CA LEU A 365 22.33 4.81 7.28
C LEU A 365 23.59 4.25 6.62
N VAL A 366 23.42 3.27 5.73
CA VAL A 366 24.51 2.70 4.93
C VAL A 366 24.92 3.61 3.77
N GLU A 367 24.03 4.43 3.20
CA GLU A 367 24.39 5.43 2.17
C GLU A 367 25.36 6.48 2.74
N GLU A 368 25.08 6.96 3.96
CA GLU A 368 25.94 7.90 4.69
C GLU A 368 27.35 7.31 4.95
N GLU A 369 27.45 5.99 5.13
CA GLU A 369 28.72 5.30 5.37
C GLU A 369 29.51 4.95 4.10
N LEU A 370 28.83 4.61 3.00
CA LEU A 370 29.47 4.01 1.82
C LEU A 370 29.84 4.98 0.70
N LEU A 371 29.40 6.25 0.75
CA LEU A 371 29.65 7.28 -0.29
C LEU A 371 29.17 6.89 -1.70
N GLU A 372 28.40 5.82 -1.85
CA GLU A 372 27.86 5.32 -3.11
C GLU A 372 26.35 5.58 -3.19
N LYS A 373 25.86 5.91 -4.39
CA LYS A 373 24.45 6.26 -4.62
C LYS A 373 23.55 5.02 -4.45
N ILE A 374 22.64 5.09 -3.48
CA ILE A 374 21.60 4.07 -3.30
C ILE A 374 20.36 4.53 -4.06
N TRP A 375 19.68 3.62 -4.77
CA TRP A 375 18.37 3.93 -5.31
C TRP A 375 17.38 3.99 -4.15
N THR A 376 16.74 5.14 -3.90
CA THR A 376 15.97 5.41 -2.67
C THR A 376 14.46 5.55 -2.88
N GLY A 377 13.93 5.15 -4.03
CA GLY A 377 12.50 5.29 -4.35
C GLY A 377 11.59 4.24 -3.70
N TRP A 378 10.30 4.40 -3.97
CA TRP A 378 9.28 3.37 -3.79
C TRP A 378 8.54 3.20 -5.12
N ILE A 379 8.51 1.99 -5.66
CA ILE A 379 7.84 1.68 -6.91
C ILE A 379 6.85 0.53 -6.74
N ALA A 380 5.61 0.77 -7.17
CA ALA A 380 4.58 -0.26 -7.33
C ALA A 380 4.51 -0.67 -8.80
N LEU A 381 4.87 -1.92 -9.07
CA LEU A 381 4.84 -2.47 -10.41
C LEU A 381 3.40 -2.75 -10.87
N PRO A 382 3.15 -2.90 -12.18
CA PRO A 382 1.81 -3.21 -12.69
C PRO A 382 1.29 -4.52 -12.08
N PHE A 383 -0.03 -4.65 -11.98
CA PHE A 383 -0.63 -5.94 -11.64
C PHE A 383 -0.43 -6.93 -12.79
N ILE A 384 -0.08 -8.16 -12.45
CA ILE A 384 -0.08 -9.28 -13.38
C ILE A 384 -1.12 -10.30 -12.95
N GLU A 385 -1.81 -10.88 -13.92
CA GLU A 385 -2.83 -11.90 -13.68
C GLU A 385 -2.24 -13.31 -13.75
N PHE A 386 -2.66 -14.18 -12.85
CA PHE A 386 -2.46 -15.62 -12.97
C PHE A 386 -3.72 -16.38 -12.56
N ARG A 387 -3.90 -17.59 -13.09
CA ARG A 387 -5.02 -18.48 -12.76
C ARG A 387 -4.54 -19.74 -12.07
N LEU A 388 -5.35 -20.27 -11.17
CA LEU A 388 -5.09 -21.55 -10.50
C LEU A 388 -5.78 -22.67 -11.27
N SER A 389 -5.00 -23.62 -11.80
CA SER A 389 -5.53 -24.78 -12.53
C SER A 389 -5.37 -26.07 -11.73
N ASN A 390 -6.36 -26.96 -11.83
CA ASN A 390 -6.19 -28.32 -11.32
C ASN A 390 -5.22 -29.07 -12.24
N TYR A 391 -4.39 -29.92 -11.65
CA TYR A 391 -3.57 -30.87 -12.40
C TYR A 391 -4.42 -31.90 -13.14
#